data_AF-A0A314XPW0-F1
#
_entry.id   AF-A0A314XPW0-F1
#
_cell.length_a   1.000
_cell.length_b   1.000
_cell.length_c   1.000
_cell.angle_alpha   90.00
_cell.angle_beta   90.00
_cell.angle_gamma   90.00
#
_symmetry.space_group_name_H-M   'P 1'
#
loop_
_entity.id
_entity.type
_entity.pdbx_description
1 polymer ?
#
loop_
_entity_poly.entity_id
_entity_poly.type
_entity_poly.pdbx_seq_one_letter_code
_entity_poly.pdbx_strand_id
1 'polypeptide(L)'
;MEKVCKTYGKVWHFWEVDKGYNLPLGIPRVMMALTRDGQLDEGLKKGVEERYGVSFDKERLNRAYMSGPEHGVHPLANGAGKGLKTELRETDCVKPPADSVSPVLRASV
;
A
#
# COMPACT_ATOMS: atom_id res chain seq x y z
N MET A 1 -3.57 -8.96 -17.43
CA MET A 1 -2.48 -8.14 -16.85
C MET A 1 -1.96 -7.05 -17.80
N GLU A 2 -1.95 -7.23 -19.13
CA GLU A 2 -1.43 -6.22 -20.09
C GLU A 2 -2.00 -4.80 -19.97
N LYS A 3 -3.27 -4.64 -19.59
CA LYS A 3 -3.87 -3.31 -19.38
C LYS A 3 -3.34 -2.62 -18.11
N VAL A 4 -3.05 -3.40 -17.07
CA VAL A 4 -2.68 -2.89 -15.75
C VAL A 4 -1.18 -2.79 -15.53
N CYS A 5 -0.35 -3.54 -16.27
CA CYS A 5 1.12 -3.43 -16.17
C CYS A 5 1.66 -2.08 -16.66
N LYS A 6 0.83 -1.29 -17.34
CA LYS A 6 1.14 0.07 -17.80
C LYS A 6 0.88 1.15 -16.74
N THR A 7 0.27 0.80 -15.61
CA THR A 7 -0.04 1.74 -14.53
C THR A 7 0.87 1.52 -13.33
N TYR A 8 1.27 2.60 -12.69
CA TYR A 8 1.97 2.61 -11.41
C TYR A 8 1.45 3.77 -10.59
N GLY A 9 1.50 3.66 -9.27
CA GLY A 9 0.89 4.66 -8.41
C GLY A 9 1.27 4.51 -6.95
N LYS A 10 0.65 5.40 -6.15
CA LYS A 10 0.72 5.41 -4.70
C LYS A 10 -0.70 5.27 -4.15
N VAL A 11 -0.83 4.57 -3.04
CA VAL A 11 -2.12 4.32 -2.38
C VAL A 11 -1.97 4.59 -0.90
N TRP A 12 -2.97 5.23 -0.30
CA TRP A 12 -3.08 5.32 1.16
C TRP A 12 -3.72 4.05 1.70
N HIS A 13 -3.01 3.37 2.59
CA HIS A 13 -3.46 2.15 3.25
C HIS A 13 -3.71 2.44 4.72
N PHE A 14 -4.92 2.13 5.19
CA PHE A 14 -5.38 2.43 6.54
C PHE A 14 -5.44 1.18 7.42
N TRP A 15 -5.04 0.01 6.91
CA TRP A 15 -5.16 -1.25 7.63
C TRP A 15 -3.80 -1.89 7.88
N GLU A 16 -3.42 -2.03 9.15
CA GLU A 16 -2.20 -2.73 9.55
C GLU A 16 -2.58 -4.18 9.97
N VAL A 17 -2.55 -5.12 9.02
CA VAL A 17 -3.02 -6.51 9.19
C VAL A 17 -2.21 -7.34 10.20
N ASP A 18 -0.97 -6.94 10.44
CA ASP A 18 0.02 -7.63 11.26
C ASP A 18 -0.04 -7.23 12.74
N LYS A 19 -0.78 -6.17 13.09
CA LYS A 19 -0.88 -5.67 14.47
C LYS A 19 -1.99 -6.29 15.31
N GLY A 20 -2.82 -7.15 14.71
CA GLY A 20 -3.87 -7.87 15.45
C GLY A 20 -5.03 -7.01 15.95
N TYR A 21 -5.27 -5.84 15.34
CA TYR A 21 -6.42 -5.01 15.69
C TYR A 21 -7.74 -5.65 15.23
N ASN A 22 -8.78 -5.54 16.07
CA ASN A 22 -10.12 -6.05 15.77
C ASN A 22 -10.84 -5.26 14.68
N LEU A 23 -10.44 -4.01 14.45
CA LEU A 23 -10.98 -3.15 13.40
C LEU A 23 -9.92 -2.90 12.33
N PRO A 24 -10.31 -2.77 11.05
CA PRO A 24 -9.38 -2.46 9.97
C PRO A 24 -9.03 -0.96 9.95
N LEU A 25 -8.60 -0.45 11.10
CA LEU A 25 -8.21 0.93 11.32
C LEU A 25 -6.74 0.98 11.75
N GLY A 26 -6.04 1.99 11.26
CA GLY A 26 -4.61 2.13 11.41
C GLY A 26 -4.16 3.49 10.92
N ILE A 27 -2.92 3.84 11.26
CA ILE A 27 -2.33 5.10 10.82
C ILE A 27 -2.20 5.05 9.29
N PRO A 28 -2.63 6.09 8.54
CA PRO A 28 -2.54 6.07 7.08
C PRO A 28 -1.09 5.89 6.62
N ARG A 29 -0.78 4.81 5.91
CA ARG A 29 0.54 4.55 5.32
C ARG A 29 0.50 4.76 3.81
N VAL A 30 1.54 5.36 3.24
CA VAL A 30 1.70 5.41 1.78
C VAL A 30 2.34 4.11 1.33
N MET A 31 1.61 3.35 0.51
CA MET A 31 2.09 2.19 -0.22
C MET A 31 2.34 2.59 -1.67
N MET A 32 3.30 1.95 -2.34
CA MET A 32 3.64 2.31 -3.71
C MET A 32 4.01 1.08 -4.54
N ALA A 33 3.82 1.18 -5.86
CA ALA A 33 4.16 0.12 -6.79
C ALA A 33 5.67 0.06 -7.03
N LEU A 34 6.25 -1.14 -7.08
CA LEU A 34 7.63 -1.34 -7.49
C LEU A 34 7.78 -1.02 -8.99
N THR A 35 8.64 -0.07 -9.34
CA THR A 35 8.83 0.41 -10.71
C THR A 35 10.21 0.09 -11.28
N ARG A 36 11.16 -0.36 -10.45
CA ARG A 36 12.53 -0.69 -10.84
C ARG A 36 13.07 -1.85 -10.02
N ASP A 37 14.04 -2.57 -10.57
CA ASP A 37 14.79 -3.60 -9.84
C ASP A 37 15.57 -2.98 -8.66
N GLY A 38 15.76 -3.77 -7.60
CA GLY A 38 16.44 -3.35 -6.37
C GLY A 38 15.56 -2.59 -5.37
N GLN A 39 14.27 -2.35 -5.68
CA GLN A 39 13.32 -1.76 -4.72
C GLN A 39 12.70 -2.79 -3.76
N LEU A 40 12.66 -4.06 -4.16
CA LEU A 40 12.18 -5.15 -3.32
C LEU A 40 13.32 -5.67 -2.45
N ASP A 41 13.06 -5.85 -1.17
CA ASP A 41 14.01 -6.53 -0.28
C ASP A 41 14.19 -7.99 -0.71
N GLU A 42 15.44 -8.41 -0.91
CA GLU A 42 15.76 -9.76 -1.40
C GLU A 42 15.43 -10.86 -0.37
N GLY A 43 15.47 -10.55 0.92
CA GLY A 43 15.06 -11.48 1.98
C GLY A 43 13.55 -11.74 1.90
N LEU A 44 12.75 -10.69 1.72
CA LEU A 44 11.30 -10.82 1.49
C LEU A 44 10.99 -11.57 0.19
N LYS A 45 11.71 -11.27 -0.90
CA LYS A 45 11.58 -12.00 -2.17
C LYS A 45 11.78 -13.50 -1.98
N LYS A 46 12.90 -13.89 -1.36
CA LYS A 46 13.22 -15.30 -1.09
C LYS A 46 12.19 -15.96 -0.18
N GLY A 47 11.74 -15.26 0.87
CA GLY A 47 10.71 -15.76 1.77
C GLY A 47 9.37 -16.01 1.08
N VAL A 48 9.00 -15.20 0.08
CA VAL A 48 7.80 -15.42 -0.74
C VAL A 48 7.98 -16.63 -1.67
N GLU A 49 9.14 -16.76 -2.32
CA GLU A 49 9.43 -17.91 -3.18
C GLU A 49 9.34 -19.23 -2.41
N GLU A 50 9.94 -19.28 -1.22
CA GLU A 50 9.93 -20.46 -0.34
C GLU A 50 8.53 -20.76 0.20
N ARG A 51 7.79 -19.73 0.67
CA ARG A 51 6.48 -19.92 1.28
C ARG A 51 5.43 -20.40 0.29
N TYR A 52 5.48 -19.89 -0.94
CA TYR A 52 4.44 -20.15 -1.93
C TYR A 52 4.90 -21.07 -3.07
N GLY A 53 6.16 -21.52 -3.07
CA GLY A 53 6.71 -22.39 -4.13
C GLY A 53 6.73 -21.72 -5.50
N VAL A 54 6.93 -20.40 -5.54
CA VAL A 54 6.95 -19.59 -6.77
C VAL A 54 8.38 -19.15 -7.10
N SER A 55 8.61 -18.75 -8.36
CA SER A 55 9.87 -18.14 -8.77
C SER A 55 9.60 -16.82 -9.49
N PHE A 56 10.17 -15.72 -8.98
CA PHE A 56 10.06 -14.40 -9.59
C PHE A 56 10.72 -14.37 -10.96
N ASP A 57 11.86 -15.03 -11.15
CA ASP A 57 12.56 -15.05 -12.45
C ASP A 57 11.79 -15.85 -13.50
N LYS A 58 11.19 -16.98 -13.10
CA LYS A 58 10.28 -17.72 -13.99
C LYS A 58 9.06 -16.88 -14.36
N GLU A 59 8.43 -16.22 -13.39
CA GLU A 59 7.27 -15.35 -13.65
C GLU A 59 7.64 -14.12 -14.49
N ARG A 60 8.86 -13.59 -14.36
CA ARG A 60 9.38 -12.52 -15.20
C ARG A 60 9.48 -12.98 -16.66
N LEU A 61 10.03 -14.18 -16.91
CA LEU A 61 10.10 -14.77 -18.25
C LEU A 61 8.70 -15.02 -18.83
N ASN A 62 7.80 -15.60 -18.04
CA ASN A 62 6.41 -15.85 -18.44
C ASN A 62 5.67 -14.57 -18.84
N ARG A 63 6.06 -13.41 -18.31
CA ARG A 63 5.45 -12.10 -18.56
C ARG A 63 6.26 -11.21 -19.51
N ALA A 64 7.30 -11.73 -20.15
CA ALA A 64 8.14 -10.96 -21.09
C ALA A 64 7.37 -10.41 -22.30
N TYR A 65 6.19 -10.98 -22.61
CA TYR A 65 5.30 -10.49 -23.65
C TYR A 65 4.58 -9.17 -23.28
N MET A 66 4.54 -8.80 -22.00
CA MET A 66 3.89 -7.58 -21.54
C MET A 66 4.82 -6.39 -21.71
N SER A 67 4.35 -5.35 -22.41
CA SER A 67 5.04 -4.07 -22.46
C SER A 67 4.70 -3.19 -21.25
N GLY A 68 5.70 -2.45 -20.77
CA GLY A 68 5.52 -1.43 -19.74
C GLY A 68 4.78 -0.19 -20.25
N PRO A 69 4.77 0.90 -19.47
CA PRO A 69 4.21 2.18 -19.90
C PRO A 69 4.92 2.71 -21.16
N GLU A 70 4.16 3.22 -22.13
CA GLU A 70 4.66 3.67 -23.44
C GLU A 70 5.72 4.78 -23.33
N HIS A 71 5.54 5.71 -22.40
CA HIS A 71 6.48 6.81 -22.16
C HIS A 71 7.50 6.50 -21.05
N GLY A 72 7.58 5.24 -20.63
CA GLY A 72 8.41 4.83 -19.49
C GLY A 72 7.86 5.29 -18.13
N VAL A 73 8.66 5.06 -17.09
CA VAL A 73 8.34 5.46 -15.72
C VAL A 73 8.84 6.88 -15.47
N HIS A 74 7.96 7.76 -14.98
CA HIS A 74 8.30 9.15 -14.69
C HIS A 74 9.50 9.24 -13.72
N PRO A 75 10.49 10.12 -13.93
CA PRO A 75 11.69 10.19 -13.08
C PRO A 75 11.40 10.38 -11.59
N LEU A 76 10.32 11.10 -11.27
CA LEU A 76 9.86 11.33 -9.88
C LEU A 76 8.91 10.25 -9.35
N ALA A 77 8.67 9.17 -10.09
CA ALA A 77 7.94 8.00 -9.59
C ALA A 77 8.87 7.08 -8.80
N ASN A 78 9.55 7.66 -7.80
CA ASN A 78 10.45 6.96 -6.89
C ASN A 78 9.68 6.27 -5.76
N GLY A 79 10.24 5.15 -5.29
CA GLY A 79 9.76 4.41 -4.11
C GLY A 79 10.48 4.72 -2.81
N ALA A 80 11.52 5.55 -2.87
CA ALA A 80 12.33 5.96 -1.73
C ALA A 80 12.77 7.42 -1.89
N GLY A 81 13.14 8.08 -0.79
CA GLY A 81 13.59 9.47 -0.75
C GLY A 81 12.79 10.31 0.23
N LYS A 82 12.70 11.63 -0.03
CA LYS A 82 11.92 12.54 0.81
C LYS A 82 10.43 12.20 0.72
N GLY A 83 9.79 12.00 1.87
CA GLY A 83 8.38 11.61 1.96
C GLY A 83 7.68 12.21 3.16
N LEU A 84 6.40 11.85 3.31
CA LEU A 84 5.59 12.19 4.47
C LEU A 84 5.53 10.98 5.40
N LYS A 85 5.71 11.23 6.70
CA LYS A 85 5.46 10.25 7.75
C LYS A 85 4.25 10.73 8.54
N THR A 86 3.26 9.85 8.63
CA THR A 86 2.07 10.05 9.47
C THR A 86 2.38 9.57 10.88
N GLU A 87 2.00 10.39 11.86
CA GLU A 87 2.15 10.10 13.28
C GLU A 87 0.81 10.34 13.96
N LEU A 88 0.49 9.47 14.92
CA LEU A 88 -0.73 9.62 15.70
C LEU A 88 -0.51 10.71 16.75
N ARG A 89 -1.48 11.62 16.87
CA ARG A 89 -1.48 12.67 17.88
C ARG A 89 -2.84 12.71 18.55
N GLU A 90 -2.85 12.68 19.88
CA GLU A 90 -4.06 12.92 20.66
C GLU A 90 -4.50 14.38 20.55
N THR A 91 -5.80 14.59 20.44
CA THR A 91 -6.42 15.91 20.40
C THR A 91 -7.77 15.83 21.08
N ASP A 92 -8.19 16.94 21.69
CA ASP A 92 -9.53 17.04 22.26
C ASP A 92 -10.58 16.84 21.18
N CYS A 93 -11.65 16.10 21.53
CA CYS A 93 -12.81 15.97 20.66
C CYS A 93 -13.43 17.36 20.49
N VAL A 94 -13.37 17.90 19.28
CA VAL A 94 -14.09 19.14 18.96
C VAL A 94 -15.57 18.84 19.14
N LYS A 95 -16.26 19.63 19.98
CA LYS A 95 -17.72 19.52 20.10
C LYS A 95 -18.30 19.56 18.69
N PRO A 96 -19.12 18.58 18.31
CA PRO A 96 -19.64 18.58 16.97
C PRO A 96 -20.56 19.82 16.84
N PRO A 97 -20.72 20.41 15.64
CA PRO A 97 -21.51 21.62 15.44
C PRO A 97 -22.90 21.47 16.08
N ALA A 98 -23.51 22.55 16.58
CA ALA A 98 -24.79 22.46 17.30
C ALA A 98 -25.90 21.71 16.51
N ASP A 99 -25.79 21.67 15.18
CA ASP A 99 -26.73 21.02 14.26
C ASP A 99 -26.34 19.58 13.87
N SER A 100 -25.29 19.03 14.47
CA SER A 100 -24.88 17.65 14.22
C SER A 100 -25.78 16.68 14.97
N VAL A 101 -26.59 15.93 14.21
CA VAL A 101 -27.30 14.77 14.73
C VAL A 101 -26.28 13.78 15.28
N SER A 102 -26.30 13.58 16.60
CA SER A 102 -25.45 12.59 17.28
C SER A 102 -25.76 11.22 16.68
N PRO A 103 -24.79 10.50 16.06
CA PRO A 103 -25.01 9.12 15.68
C PRO A 103 -24.98 8.33 16.98
N VAL A 104 -26.16 8.12 17.57
CA VAL A 104 -26.34 7.20 18.68
C VAL A 104 -26.09 5.79 18.14
N LEU A 105 -24.82 5.39 18.11
CA LEU A 105 -24.41 4.01 17.96
C LEU A 105 -24.69 3.32 19.30
N ARG A 106 -25.94 2.86 19.46
CA ARG A 106 -26.27 1.86 20.48
C ARG A 106 -25.64 0.54 20.03
N ALA A 107 -24.43 0.27 20.53
CA ALA A 107 -23.97 -1.11 20.65
C ALA A 107 -24.70 -1.71 21.85
N SER A 108 -25.77 -2.45 21.59
CA SER A 108 -26.33 -3.37 22.58
C SER A 108 -25.40 -4.59 22.66
N VAL A 109 -24.90 -4.88 23.85
CA VAL A 109 -24.22 -6.14 24.19
C VAL A 109 -25.28 -7.23 24.36
#